data_AF-A0A1R1PL99-F1
#
_entry.id   AF-A0A1R1PL99-F1
#
_cell.length_a   1.000
_cell.length_b   1.000
_cell.length_c   1.000
_cell.angle_alpha   90.00
_cell.angle_beta   90.00
_cell.angle_gamma   90.00
#
_symmetry.space_group_name_H-M   'P 1'
#
loop_
_entity.id
_entity.type
_entity.pdbx_description
1 polymer ?
#
loop_
_entity_poly.entity_id
_entity_poly.type
_entity_poly.pdbx_seq_one_letter_code
_entity_poly.pdbx_strand_id
1 'polypeptide(L)'
;MREAYYKSILSQEIEWFDAVESGSLTTRMSSDISLIQDGINENAGYVLQYITTFLGGFALALIRDWRLALVVLSISPLLVASAGFMGVSVSKWTDKVQEAFAEAGAVATEVFSSMRTVMAFNAQEREIDRYSSKLGTGFKAGVKRAMMFGLGIGVLFFLIYSTYALGFWYGAKLIRDGVSTPTKVLNAFFALLIGSFSLGGAAPSISAISTARGAASEVFKVIDKKSKIDAT
;
A
#
# COMPACT_ATOMS: atom_id res chain seq x y z
N MET A 1 1.34 -8.63 -25.46
CA MET A 1 0.61 -7.40 -25.02
C MET A 1 1.11 -6.15 -25.74
N ARG A 2 2.41 -5.82 -25.70
CA ARG A 2 2.95 -4.64 -26.42
C ARG A 2 2.61 -4.61 -27.91
N GLU A 3 2.80 -5.73 -28.62
CA GLU A 3 2.48 -5.84 -30.05
C GLU A 3 0.98 -5.67 -30.33
N ALA A 4 0.10 -6.31 -29.54
CA ALA A 4 -1.35 -6.19 -29.70
C ALA A 4 -1.85 -4.75 -29.43
N TYR A 5 -1.28 -4.09 -28.42
CA TYR A 5 -1.56 -2.69 -28.11
C TYR A 5 -1.11 -1.77 -29.24
N TYR A 6 0.12 -1.97 -29.76
CA TYR A 6 0.65 -1.21 -30.89
C TYR A 6 -0.17 -1.41 -32.17
N LYS A 7 -0.54 -2.66 -32.48
CA LYS A 7 -1.39 -2.99 -33.63
C LYS A 7 -2.77 -2.35 -33.52
N SER A 8 -3.39 -2.39 -32.33
CA SER A 8 -4.70 -1.75 -32.14
C SER A 8 -4.61 -0.23 -32.31
N ILE A 9 -3.59 0.42 -31.75
CA ILE A 9 -3.36 1.87 -31.94
C ILE A 9 -3.27 2.23 -33.41
N LEU A 10 -2.49 1.49 -34.21
CA LEU A 10 -2.33 1.76 -35.64
C LEU A 10 -3.63 1.59 -36.45
N SER A 11 -4.58 0.79 -35.95
CA SER A 11 -5.88 0.59 -36.60
C SER A 11 -6.97 1.59 -36.20
N GLN A 12 -6.71 2.50 -35.24
CA GLN A 12 -7.72 3.47 -34.80
C GLN A 12 -7.90 4.63 -35.79
N GLU A 13 -9.11 5.18 -35.85
CA GLU A 13 -9.43 6.36 -36.66
C GLU A 13 -8.77 7.66 -36.17
N ILE A 14 -8.57 8.63 -37.06
CA ILE A 14 -7.98 9.95 -36.76
C ILE A 14 -8.79 10.69 -35.69
N GLU A 15 -10.12 10.59 -35.68
CA GLU A 15 -10.99 11.18 -34.65
C GLU A 15 -10.62 10.69 -33.24
N TRP A 16 -10.18 9.44 -33.10
CA TRP A 16 -9.71 8.92 -31.82
C TRP A 16 -8.36 9.50 -31.40
N PHE A 17 -7.45 9.72 -32.36
CA PHE A 17 -6.18 10.39 -32.09
C PHE A 17 -6.37 11.87 -31.73
N ASP A 18 -7.39 12.54 -32.29
CA ASP A 18 -7.73 13.92 -31.91
C ASP A 18 -8.31 14.01 -30.49
N ALA A 19 -8.97 12.95 -30.02
CA ALA A 19 -9.53 12.87 -28.67
C ALA A 19 -8.50 12.41 -27.60
N VAL A 20 -7.39 11.80 -28.00
CA VAL A 20 -6.39 11.22 -27.08
C VAL A 20 -5.12 12.05 -27.08
N GLU A 21 -4.68 12.47 -25.90
CA GLU A 21 -3.44 13.21 -25.75
C GLU A 21 -2.23 12.32 -26.12
N SER A 22 -1.43 12.75 -27.10
CA SER A 22 -0.35 11.96 -27.69
C SER A 22 0.69 11.45 -26.67
N GLY A 23 0.98 12.22 -25.62
CA GLY A 23 1.87 11.83 -24.52
C GLY A 23 1.34 10.68 -23.65
N SER A 24 0.02 10.53 -23.57
CA SER A 24 -0.62 9.48 -22.76
C SER A 24 -0.40 8.09 -23.36
N LEU A 25 -0.30 7.98 -24.68
CA LEU A 25 -0.14 6.71 -25.40
C LEU A 25 1.24 6.08 -25.15
N THR A 26 2.29 6.90 -25.20
CA THR A 26 3.67 6.47 -24.94
C THR A 26 3.85 6.03 -23.49
N THR A 27 3.27 6.79 -22.55
CA THR A 27 3.27 6.44 -21.12
C THR A 27 2.51 5.13 -20.87
N ARG A 28 1.33 4.94 -21.48
CA ARG A 28 0.58 3.66 -21.40
C ARG A 28 1.39 2.49 -21.97
N MET A 29 2.07 2.68 -23.10
CA MET A 29 2.85 1.61 -23.73
C MET A 29 4.09 1.21 -22.91
N SER A 30 4.74 2.17 -22.24
CA SER A 30 5.96 1.92 -21.47
C SER A 30 5.68 1.60 -20.00
N SER A 31 4.94 2.46 -19.30
CA SER A 31 4.70 2.39 -17.86
C SER A 31 3.60 1.39 -17.50
N ASP A 32 2.40 1.51 -18.08
CA ASP A 32 1.27 0.65 -17.71
C ASP A 32 1.53 -0.81 -18.07
N ILE A 33 2.12 -1.08 -19.24
CA ILE A 33 2.46 -2.46 -19.62
C ILE A 33 3.54 -3.04 -18.69
N SER A 34 4.48 -2.24 -18.19
CA SER A 34 5.49 -2.71 -17.23
C SER A 34 4.86 -2.97 -15.85
N LEU A 35 3.95 -2.10 -15.39
CA LEU A 35 3.16 -2.34 -14.16
C LEU A 35 2.34 -3.63 -14.23
N ILE A 36 1.74 -3.92 -15.39
CA ILE A 36 1.01 -5.18 -15.61
C ILE A 36 1.96 -6.38 -15.53
N GLN A 37 3.15 -6.26 -16.14
CA GLN A 37 4.16 -7.31 -16.11
C GLN A 37 4.64 -7.59 -14.68
N ASP A 38 4.94 -6.53 -13.91
CA ASP A 38 5.41 -6.64 -12.52
C ASP A 38 4.31 -7.20 -11.60
N GLY A 39 3.05 -6.82 -11.84
CA GLY A 39 1.90 -7.35 -11.13
C GLY A 39 1.68 -8.84 -11.36
N ILE A 40 1.77 -9.29 -12.61
CA ILE A 40 1.50 -10.69 -12.99
C ILE A 40 2.68 -11.61 -12.68
N ASN A 41 3.92 -11.14 -12.83
CA ASN A 41 5.08 -12.01 -12.72
C ASN A 41 5.56 -12.13 -11.27
N GLU A 42 6.04 -11.03 -10.69
CA GLU A 42 6.73 -11.05 -9.41
C GLU A 42 5.73 -11.04 -8.24
N ASN A 43 4.77 -10.12 -8.27
CA ASN A 43 3.82 -9.95 -7.17
C ASN A 43 2.83 -11.10 -7.03
N ALA A 44 2.39 -11.71 -8.14
CA ALA A 44 1.52 -12.89 -8.08
C ALA A 44 2.25 -14.09 -7.46
N GLY A 45 3.54 -14.29 -7.79
CA GLY A 45 4.38 -15.31 -7.18
C GLY A 45 4.55 -15.10 -5.68
N TYR A 46 4.80 -13.86 -5.24
CA TYR A 46 4.89 -13.52 -3.83
C TYR A 46 3.58 -13.74 -3.08
N VAL A 47 2.44 -13.34 -3.65
CA VAL A 47 1.13 -13.59 -3.01
C VAL A 47 0.88 -15.08 -2.82
N LEU A 48 1.17 -15.90 -3.85
CA LEU A 48 1.02 -17.36 -3.73
C LEU A 48 1.97 -17.94 -2.66
N GLN A 49 3.23 -17.50 -2.63
CA GLN A 49 4.20 -17.91 -1.63
C GLN A 49 3.73 -17.54 -0.21
N TYR A 50 3.28 -16.30 -0.01
CA TYR A 50 2.84 -15.83 1.31
C TYR A 50 1.58 -16.53 1.79
N ILE A 51 0.60 -16.75 0.91
CA ILE A 51 -0.62 -17.52 1.24
C ILE A 51 -0.26 -18.96 1.59
N THR A 52 0.58 -19.61 0.79
CA THR A 52 1.00 -21.00 1.04
C THR A 52 1.78 -21.12 2.35
N THR A 53 2.65 -20.16 2.64
CA THR A 53 3.44 -20.13 3.89
C THR A 53 2.56 -19.87 5.10
N PHE A 54 1.56 -18.98 4.99
CA PHE A 54 0.59 -18.73 6.04
C PHE A 54 -0.25 -19.98 6.34
N LEU A 55 -0.85 -20.60 5.32
CA LEU A 55 -1.66 -21.81 5.47
C LEU A 55 -0.82 -22.99 5.99
N GLY A 56 0.38 -23.18 5.45
CA GLY A 56 1.31 -24.22 5.87
C GLY A 56 1.77 -24.03 7.31
N GLY A 57 2.15 -22.80 7.69
CA GLY A 57 2.57 -22.48 9.05
C GLY A 57 1.45 -22.67 10.08
N PHE A 58 0.23 -22.24 9.73
CA PHE A 58 -0.95 -22.40 10.59
C PHE A 58 -1.36 -23.87 10.74
N ALA A 59 -1.41 -24.64 9.64
CA ALA A 59 -1.71 -26.06 9.66
C ALA A 59 -0.67 -26.86 10.47
N LEU A 60 0.62 -26.58 10.26
CA LEU A 60 1.70 -27.23 11.02
C LEU A 60 1.58 -26.96 12.52
N ALA A 61 1.23 -25.75 12.91
CA ALA A 61 1.08 -25.39 14.32
C ALA A 61 -0.13 -26.08 14.97
N LEU A 62 -1.27 -26.15 14.27
CA LEU A 62 -2.45 -26.88 14.76
C LEU A 62 -2.16 -28.38 14.94
N ILE A 63 -1.41 -29.00 14.02
CA ILE A 63 -1.06 -30.42 14.09
C ILE A 63 -0.09 -30.70 15.26
N ARG A 64 0.86 -29.80 15.51
CA ARG A 64 1.89 -30.02 16.54
C ARG A 64 1.38 -29.70 17.94
N ASP A 65 0.75 -28.54 18.11
CA ASP A 65 0.22 -28.11 19.40
C ASP A 65 -0.92 -27.09 19.21
N TRP A 66 -2.15 -27.60 19.13
CA TRP A 66 -3.35 -26.78 18.96
C TRP A 66 -3.57 -25.79 20.12
N ARG A 67 -3.08 -26.09 21.33
CA ARG A 67 -3.26 -25.22 22.50
C ARG A 67 -2.44 -23.95 22.36
N LEU A 68 -1.20 -24.07 21.89
CA LEU A 68 -0.34 -22.92 21.64
C LEU A 68 -0.84 -22.09 20.46
N ALA A 69 -1.35 -22.74 19.41
CA ALA A 69 -1.94 -22.06 18.26
C ALA A 69 -3.15 -21.20 18.64
N LEU A 70 -4.02 -21.67 19.54
CA LEU A 70 -5.18 -20.89 20.02
C LEU A 70 -4.78 -19.64 20.81
N VAL A 71 -3.72 -19.70 21.61
CA VAL A 71 -3.22 -18.53 22.36
C VAL A 71 -2.75 -17.45 21.40
N VAL A 72 -1.97 -17.82 20.38
CA VAL A 72 -1.49 -16.87 19.35
C VAL A 72 -2.66 -16.33 18.51
N LEU A 73 -3.62 -17.19 18.15
CA LEU A 73 -4.82 -16.80 17.41
C LEU A 73 -5.66 -15.78 18.19
N SER A 74 -5.71 -15.89 19.52
CA SER A 74 -6.47 -14.94 20.37
C SER A 74 -5.86 -13.54 20.37
N ILE A 75 -4.55 -13.41 20.14
CA ILE A 75 -3.85 -12.11 20.09
C ILE A 75 -3.84 -11.53 18.66
N SER A 76 -3.95 -12.38 17.64
CA SER A 76 -4.03 -11.98 16.23
C SER A 76 -5.08 -10.89 15.92
N PRO A 77 -6.36 -10.98 16.37
CA PRO A 77 -7.34 -9.93 16.10
C PRO A 77 -6.98 -8.59 16.76
N LEU A 78 -6.29 -8.62 17.90
CA LEU A 78 -5.82 -7.40 18.57
C LEU A 78 -4.72 -6.71 17.74
N LEU A 79 -3.79 -7.49 17.17
CA LEU A 79 -2.76 -6.98 16.26
C LEU A 79 -3.39 -6.37 15.00
N VAL A 80 -4.35 -7.07 14.39
CA VAL A 80 -5.06 -6.59 13.18
C VAL A 80 -5.84 -5.31 13.49
N ALA A 81 -6.55 -5.26 14.62
CA ALA A 81 -7.27 -4.06 15.05
C ALA A 81 -6.34 -2.85 15.26
N SER A 82 -5.19 -3.07 15.92
CA SER A 82 -4.18 -2.03 16.11
C SER A 82 -3.59 -1.53 14.79
N ALA A 83 -3.23 -2.45 13.89
CA ALA A 83 -2.70 -2.10 12.57
C ALA A 83 -3.75 -1.36 11.71
N GLY A 84 -5.01 -1.81 11.74
CA GLY A 84 -6.12 -1.14 11.05
C GLY A 84 -6.38 0.26 11.59
N PHE A 85 -6.43 0.43 12.91
CA PHE A 85 -6.60 1.74 13.54
C PHE A 85 -5.46 2.70 13.20
N MET A 86 -4.22 2.21 13.22
CA MET A 86 -3.04 2.97 12.79
C MET A 86 -3.17 3.39 11.32
N GLY A 87 -3.52 2.46 10.42
CA GLY A 87 -3.67 2.73 8.98
C GLY A 87 -4.70 3.83 8.70
N VAL A 88 -5.89 3.71 9.28
CA VAL A 88 -6.96 4.72 9.13
C VAL A 88 -6.55 6.08 9.70
N SER A 89 -5.92 6.08 10.88
CA SER A 89 -5.47 7.31 11.52
C SER A 89 -4.39 8.02 10.70
N VAL A 90 -3.39 7.28 10.21
CA VAL A 90 -2.29 7.82 9.42
C VAL A 90 -2.80 8.33 8.07
N SER A 91 -3.72 7.60 7.42
CA SER A 91 -4.36 8.05 6.17
C SER A 91 -5.06 9.40 6.37
N LYS A 92 -5.92 9.51 7.39
CA LYS A 92 -6.68 10.74 7.68
C LYS A 92 -5.79 11.97 7.89
N TRP A 93 -4.64 11.81 8.56
CA TRP A 93 -3.70 12.92 8.74
C TRP A 93 -2.85 13.18 7.50
N THR A 94 -2.60 12.16 6.68
CA THR A 94 -1.94 12.31 5.38
C THR A 94 -2.80 13.16 4.45
N ASP A 95 -4.10 12.91 4.40
CA ASP A 95 -5.04 13.69 3.59
C ASP A 95 -5.02 15.17 3.97
N LYS A 96 -5.03 15.48 5.28
CA LYS A 96 -4.93 16.86 5.79
C LYS A 96 -3.61 17.55 5.45
N VAL A 97 -2.51 16.81 5.48
CA VAL A 97 -1.20 17.33 5.07
C VAL A 97 -1.24 17.67 3.58
N GLN A 98 -1.81 16.79 2.76
CA GLN A 98 -1.92 16.98 1.32
C GLN A 98 -2.86 18.13 0.95
N GLU A 99 -3.98 18.29 1.66
CA GLU A 99 -4.91 19.43 1.52
C GLU A 99 -4.20 20.76 1.81
N ALA A 100 -3.45 20.85 2.91
CA ALA A 100 -2.68 22.05 3.25
C ALA A 100 -1.61 22.38 2.18
N PHE A 101 -0.94 21.36 1.64
CA PHE A 101 0.00 21.54 0.53
C PHE A 101 -0.69 21.97 -0.77
N ALA A 102 -1.89 21.45 -1.05
CA ALA A 102 -2.67 21.87 -2.21
C ALA A 102 -3.10 23.35 -2.10
N GLU A 103 -3.54 23.80 -0.92
CA GLU A 103 -3.86 25.21 -0.68
C GLU A 103 -2.64 26.12 -0.80
N ALA A 104 -1.49 25.70 -0.24
CA ALA A 104 -0.24 26.44 -0.38
C ALA A 104 0.21 26.52 -1.85
N GLY A 105 0.08 25.40 -2.59
CA GLY A 105 0.34 25.34 -4.02
C GLY A 105 -0.54 26.29 -4.82
N ALA A 106 -1.85 26.33 -4.52
CA ALA A 106 -2.79 27.26 -5.16
C ALA A 106 -2.40 28.73 -4.93
N VAL A 107 -2.01 29.09 -3.70
CA VAL A 107 -1.49 30.43 -3.38
C VAL A 107 -0.25 30.76 -4.23
N ALA A 108 0.70 29.83 -4.34
CA ALA A 108 1.89 30.04 -5.14
C ALA A 108 1.57 30.19 -6.64
N THR A 109 0.67 29.36 -7.17
CA THR A 109 0.22 29.46 -8.57
C THR A 109 -0.45 30.81 -8.86
N GLU A 110 -1.31 31.29 -7.95
CA GLU A 110 -1.96 32.60 -8.07
C GLU A 110 -0.91 33.73 -8.13
N VAL A 111 0.04 33.72 -7.19
CA VAL A 111 1.12 34.73 -7.12
C VAL A 111 1.97 34.74 -8.38
N PHE A 112 2.39 33.56 -8.86
CA PHE A 112 3.20 33.47 -10.09
C PHE A 112 2.43 33.87 -11.34
N SER A 113 1.14 33.54 -11.42
CA SER A 113 0.28 33.94 -12.55
C SER A 113 0.09 35.46 -12.61
N SER A 114 0.04 36.12 -11.45
CA SER A 114 -0.25 37.55 -11.29
C SER A 114 0.96 38.35 -10.78
N MET A 115 2.17 37.89 -11.09
CA MET A 115 3.42 38.44 -10.53
C MET A 115 3.57 39.95 -10.78
N ARG A 116 3.17 40.44 -11.96
CA ARG A 116 3.22 41.88 -12.29
C ARG A 116 2.34 42.71 -11.34
N THR A 117 1.17 42.20 -10.97
CA THR A 117 0.25 42.85 -10.03
C THR A 117 0.84 42.86 -8.62
N VAL A 118 1.37 41.73 -8.17
CA VAL A 118 2.01 41.63 -6.83
C VAL A 118 3.19 42.60 -6.71
N MET A 119 4.02 42.70 -7.75
CA MET A 119 5.11 43.66 -7.82
C MET A 119 4.61 45.12 -7.86
N ALA A 120 3.56 45.41 -8.64
CA ALA A 120 3.00 46.75 -8.76
C ALA A 120 2.45 47.29 -7.44
N PHE A 121 1.90 46.41 -6.59
CA PHE A 121 1.41 46.76 -5.25
C PHE A 121 2.42 46.51 -4.13
N ASN A 122 3.66 46.10 -4.46
CA ASN A 122 4.71 45.75 -3.50
C ASN A 122 4.25 44.76 -2.40
N ALA A 123 3.40 43.79 -2.79
CA ALA A 123 2.69 42.91 -1.87
C ALA A 123 3.41 41.57 -1.61
N GLN A 124 4.72 41.48 -1.88
CA GLN A 124 5.45 40.21 -1.82
C GLN A 124 5.46 39.61 -0.40
N GLU A 125 5.74 40.43 0.63
CA GLU A 125 5.77 39.95 2.02
C GLU A 125 4.42 39.40 2.47
N ARG A 126 3.32 40.09 2.10
CA ARG A 126 1.96 39.64 2.41
C ARG A 126 1.66 38.26 1.82
N GLU A 127 2.10 38.01 0.58
CA GLU A 127 1.87 36.74 -0.11
C GLU A 127 2.80 35.63 0.43
N ILE A 128 4.02 35.97 0.85
CA ILE A 128 4.92 35.05 1.57
C ILE A 128 4.30 34.63 2.90
N ASP A 129 3.75 35.56 3.67
CA ASP A 129 3.08 35.26 4.94
C ASP A 129 1.84 34.38 4.72
N ARG A 130 1.07 34.66 3.66
CA ARG A 130 -0.09 33.84 3.27
C ARG A 130 0.34 32.40 2.98
N TYR A 131 1.39 32.21 2.18
CA TYR A 131 1.95 30.90 1.86
C TYR A 131 2.50 30.19 3.11
N SER A 132 3.27 30.90 3.95
CA SER A 132 3.84 30.38 5.19
C SER A 132 2.76 29.91 6.18
N SER A 133 1.64 30.64 6.28
CA SER A 133 0.52 30.24 7.15
C SER A 133 -0.09 28.88 6.74
N LYS A 134 -0.22 28.63 5.44
CA LYS A 134 -0.74 27.38 4.87
C LYS A 134 0.26 26.23 5.04
N LEU A 135 1.56 26.51 4.93
CA LEU A 135 2.57 25.53 5.28
C LEU A 135 2.59 25.20 6.79
N GLY A 136 2.34 26.19 7.65
CA GLY A 136 2.29 25.99 9.09
C GLY A 136 1.16 25.06 9.54
N THR A 137 -0.02 25.11 8.89
CA THR A 137 -1.11 24.16 9.14
C THR A 137 -0.73 22.75 8.68
N GLY A 138 -0.13 22.63 7.49
CA GLY A 138 0.41 21.36 6.96
C GLY A 138 1.47 20.75 7.87
N PHE A 139 2.40 21.56 8.39
CA PHE A 139 3.43 21.13 9.33
C PHE A 139 2.82 20.56 10.63
N LYS A 140 1.85 21.26 11.24
CA LYS A 140 1.17 20.76 12.45
C LYS A 140 0.43 19.45 12.19
N ALA A 141 -0.20 19.29 11.04
CA ALA A 141 -0.83 18.03 10.64
C ALA A 141 0.22 16.92 10.43
N GLY A 142 1.36 17.25 9.84
CA GLY A 142 2.50 16.35 9.62
C GLY A 142 3.09 15.85 10.94
N VAL A 143 3.27 16.73 11.93
CA VAL A 143 3.73 16.34 13.27
C VAL A 143 2.74 15.37 13.92
N LYS A 144 1.43 15.63 13.83
CA LYS A 144 0.40 14.71 14.35
C LYS A 144 0.41 13.36 13.63
N ARG A 145 0.57 13.36 12.30
CA ARG A 145 0.73 12.13 11.51
C ARG A 145 1.93 11.32 12.00
N ALA A 146 3.09 11.97 12.15
CA ALA A 146 4.32 11.32 12.60
C ALA A 146 4.18 10.74 14.02
N MET A 147 3.55 11.48 14.93
CA MET A 147 3.28 11.02 16.29
C MET A 147 2.33 9.81 16.31
N MET A 148 1.24 9.85 15.56
CA MET A 148 0.30 8.73 15.44
C MET A 148 0.96 7.49 14.82
N PHE A 149 1.81 7.70 13.82
CA PHE A 149 2.58 6.63 13.18
C PHE A 149 3.58 6.02 14.16
N GLY A 150 4.35 6.84 14.89
CA GLY A 150 5.32 6.37 15.89
C GLY A 150 4.67 5.62 17.04
N LEU A 151 3.56 6.14 17.58
CA LEU A 151 2.76 5.45 18.60
C LEU A 151 2.18 4.14 18.08
N GLY A 152 1.63 4.14 16.86
CA GLY A 152 1.09 2.94 16.22
C GLY A 152 2.14 1.83 16.06
N ILE A 153 3.33 2.18 15.58
CA ILE A 153 4.46 1.25 15.49
C ILE A 153 4.88 0.75 16.88
N GLY A 154 4.99 1.65 17.87
CA GLY A 154 5.35 1.27 19.24
C GLY A 154 4.38 0.25 19.84
N VAL A 155 3.07 0.47 19.69
CA VAL A 155 2.02 -0.45 20.14
C VAL A 155 2.11 -1.79 19.40
N LEU A 156 2.32 -1.77 18.08
CA LEU A 156 2.47 -3.00 17.28
C LEU A 156 3.66 -3.84 17.76
N PHE A 157 4.84 -3.25 17.92
CA PHE A 157 6.02 -3.98 18.41
C PHE A 157 5.84 -4.47 19.85
N PHE A 158 5.21 -3.67 20.71
CA PHE A 158 4.88 -4.09 22.08
C PHE A 158 3.99 -5.34 22.10
N LEU A 159 2.94 -5.37 21.27
CA LEU A 159 2.03 -6.51 21.16
C LEU A 159 2.75 -7.75 20.59
N ILE A 160 3.63 -7.59 19.61
CA ILE A 160 4.43 -8.69 19.06
C ILE A 160 5.33 -9.31 20.13
N TYR A 161 6.12 -8.50 20.85
CA TYR A 161 7.00 -9.02 21.90
C TYR A 161 6.23 -9.61 23.09
N SER A 162 5.07 -9.02 23.43
CA SER A 162 4.17 -9.59 24.43
C SER A 162 3.64 -10.96 24.01
N THR A 163 3.32 -11.14 22.72
CA THR A 163 2.91 -12.43 22.15
C THR A 163 4.03 -13.46 22.26
N TYR A 164 5.28 -13.06 22.02
CA TYR A 164 6.43 -13.96 22.16
C TYR A 164 6.62 -14.36 23.63
N ALA A 165 6.59 -13.41 24.55
CA ALA A 165 6.72 -13.68 25.98
C ALA A 165 5.64 -14.64 26.47
N LEU A 166 4.37 -14.41 26.11
CA LEU A 166 3.25 -15.29 26.46
C LEU A 166 3.36 -16.66 25.80
N GLY A 167 3.74 -16.72 24.53
CA GLY A 167 3.93 -17.97 23.79
C GLY A 167 5.03 -18.85 24.40
N PHE A 168 6.17 -18.26 24.76
CA PHE A 168 7.25 -18.98 25.43
C PHE A 168 6.90 -19.39 26.87
N TRP A 169 6.25 -18.50 27.64
CA TRP A 169 5.82 -18.82 29.00
C TRP A 169 4.82 -19.98 29.03
N TYR A 170 3.80 -19.93 28.16
CA TYR A 170 2.82 -20.98 28.04
C TYR A 170 3.44 -22.28 27.48
N GLY A 171 4.30 -22.17 26.47
CA GLY A 171 5.07 -23.30 25.94
C GLY A 171 5.92 -23.99 27.00
N ALA A 172 6.62 -23.22 27.85
CA ALA A 172 7.40 -23.75 28.97
C ALA A 172 6.53 -24.47 29.99
N LYS A 173 5.33 -23.94 30.29
CA LYS A 173 4.36 -24.61 31.15
C LYS A 173 3.89 -25.95 30.57
N LEU A 174 3.61 -26.02 29.26
CA LEU A 174 3.21 -27.27 28.60
C LEU A 174 4.31 -28.33 28.64
N ILE A 175 5.57 -27.91 28.52
CA ILE A 175 6.73 -28.80 28.64
C ILE A 175 6.85 -29.31 30.08
N ARG A 176 6.73 -28.42 31.07
CA ARG A 176 6.80 -28.78 32.49
C ARG A 176 5.71 -29.78 32.89
N ASP A 177 4.50 -29.58 32.38
CA ASP A 177 3.35 -30.43 32.69
C ASP A 177 3.35 -31.75 31.88
N GLY A 178 4.40 -32.03 31.09
CA GLY A 178 4.59 -33.28 30.35
C GLY A 178 3.67 -33.45 29.13
N VAL A 179 2.92 -32.42 28.77
CA VAL A 179 1.93 -32.45 27.68
C VAL A 179 2.60 -32.39 26.30
N SER A 180 3.66 -31.58 26.18
CA SER A 180 4.34 -31.30 24.91
C SER A 180 5.85 -31.38 25.03
N THR A 181 6.50 -31.82 23.95
CA THR A 181 7.97 -31.85 23.85
C THR A 181 8.50 -30.47 23.44
N PRO A 182 9.68 -30.02 23.92
CA PRO A 182 10.28 -28.75 23.51
C PRO A 182 10.34 -28.55 21.99
N THR A 183 10.67 -29.60 21.23
CA THR A 183 10.71 -29.58 19.77
C THR A 183 9.34 -29.26 19.14
N LYS A 184 8.25 -29.82 19.68
CA LYS A 184 6.91 -29.57 19.15
C LYS A 184 6.48 -28.12 19.39
N VAL A 185 6.76 -27.61 20.59
CA VAL A 185 6.46 -26.22 20.99
C VAL A 185 7.23 -25.22 20.14
N LEU A 186 8.55 -25.40 19.98
CA LEU A 186 9.37 -24.51 19.15
C LEU A 186 8.95 -24.56 17.68
N ASN A 187 8.69 -25.74 17.12
CA ASN A 187 8.25 -25.87 15.74
C ASN A 187 6.88 -25.19 15.52
N ALA A 188 5.92 -25.38 16.43
CA ALA A 188 4.61 -24.74 16.34
C ALA A 188 4.73 -23.21 16.43
N PHE A 189 5.55 -22.71 17.36
CA PHE A 189 5.78 -21.28 17.55
C PHE A 189 6.43 -20.63 16.32
N PHE A 190 7.53 -21.18 15.81
CA PHE A 190 8.20 -20.62 14.63
C PHE A 190 7.35 -20.76 13.35
N ALA A 191 6.59 -21.84 13.19
CA ALA A 191 5.67 -22.00 12.07
C ALA A 191 4.56 -20.93 12.08
N LEU A 192 3.97 -20.64 13.25
CA LEU A 192 3.00 -19.55 13.41
C LEU A 192 3.60 -18.17 13.17
N LEU A 193 4.82 -17.96 13.66
CA LEU A 193 5.53 -16.69 13.51
C LEU A 193 5.80 -16.41 12.03
N ILE A 194 6.44 -17.34 11.32
CA ILE A 194 6.76 -17.22 9.90
C ILE A 194 5.47 -17.06 9.07
N GLY A 195 4.43 -17.85 9.39
CA GLY A 195 3.12 -17.73 8.75
C GLY A 195 2.49 -16.34 8.96
N SER A 196 2.51 -15.83 10.18
CA SER A 196 1.94 -14.50 10.53
C SER A 196 2.68 -13.35 9.84
N PHE A 197 4.02 -13.41 9.78
CA PHE A 197 4.80 -12.42 9.03
C PHE A 197 4.54 -12.49 7.52
N SER A 198 4.35 -13.69 6.98
CA SER A 198 4.02 -13.88 5.56
C SER A 198 2.69 -13.19 5.20
N LEU A 199 1.71 -13.27 6.09
CA LEU A 199 0.43 -12.57 5.90
C LEU A 199 0.60 -11.04 5.84
N GLY A 200 1.46 -10.48 6.70
CA GLY A 200 1.80 -9.05 6.66
C GLY A 200 2.59 -8.65 5.41
N GLY A 201 3.53 -9.49 4.98
CA GLY A 201 4.32 -9.30 3.76
C GLY A 201 3.52 -9.38 2.46
N ALA A 202 2.33 -10.01 2.48
CA ALA A 202 1.46 -10.10 1.31
C ALA A 202 0.78 -8.78 0.95
N ALA A 203 0.58 -7.86 1.90
CA ALA A 203 -0.23 -6.66 1.68
C ALA A 203 0.30 -5.74 0.56
N PRO A 204 1.62 -5.43 0.48
CA PRO A 204 2.18 -4.65 -0.64
C PRO A 204 2.00 -5.35 -2.00
N SER A 205 2.23 -6.66 -2.06
CA SER A 205 2.08 -7.44 -3.31
C SER A 205 0.62 -7.48 -3.77
N ILE A 206 -0.34 -7.61 -2.85
CA ILE A 206 -1.77 -7.51 -3.16
C ILE A 206 -2.10 -6.11 -3.71
N SER A 207 -1.56 -5.05 -3.10
CA SER A 207 -1.74 -3.67 -3.59
C SER A 207 -1.16 -3.49 -4.98
N ALA A 208 0.03 -4.03 -5.25
CA ALA A 208 0.68 -3.96 -6.56
C ALA A 208 -0.15 -4.65 -7.65
N ILE A 209 -0.72 -5.83 -7.35
CA ILE A 209 -1.65 -6.53 -8.25
C ILE A 209 -2.92 -5.70 -8.50
N SER A 210 -3.45 -5.03 -7.48
CA SER A 210 -4.61 -4.15 -7.63
C SER A 210 -4.32 -2.97 -8.57
N THR A 211 -3.14 -2.35 -8.43
CA THR A 211 -2.68 -1.29 -9.33
C THR A 211 -2.49 -1.80 -10.75
N ALA A 212 -1.85 -2.96 -10.92
CA ALA A 212 -1.66 -3.61 -12.21
C ALA A 212 -2.99 -3.93 -12.92
N ARG A 213 -4.02 -4.35 -12.16
CA ARG A 213 -5.37 -4.57 -12.68
C ARG A 213 -6.01 -3.28 -13.22
N GLY A 214 -5.79 -2.15 -12.52
CA GLY A 214 -6.24 -0.83 -12.98
C GLY A 214 -5.60 -0.44 -14.31
N ALA A 215 -4.27 -0.56 -14.40
CA ALA A 215 -3.51 -0.31 -15.63
C ALA A 215 -3.95 -1.24 -16.78
N ALA A 216 -4.17 -2.53 -16.49
CA ALA A 216 -4.66 -3.49 -17.47
C ALA A 216 -6.02 -3.09 -18.05
N SER A 217 -6.95 -2.59 -17.22
CA SER A 217 -8.27 -2.17 -17.70
C SER A 217 -8.18 -1.08 -18.76
N GLU A 218 -7.26 -0.12 -18.60
CA GLU A 218 -7.06 0.96 -19.56
C GLU A 218 -6.38 0.48 -20.85
N VAL A 219 -5.41 -0.42 -20.74
CA VAL A 219 -4.73 -1.03 -21.90
C VAL A 219 -5.69 -1.90 -22.71
N PHE A 220 -6.50 -2.74 -22.05
CA PHE A 220 -7.47 -3.61 -22.72
C PHE A 220 -8.61 -2.83 -23.37
N LYS A 221 -9.05 -1.70 -22.80
CA LYS A 221 -10.03 -0.81 -23.47
C LYS A 221 -9.57 -0.36 -24.86
N VAL A 222 -8.27 -0.10 -25.04
CA VAL A 222 -7.71 0.28 -26.35
C VAL A 222 -7.56 -0.93 -27.25
N ILE A 223 -7.10 -2.07 -26.73
CA ILE A 223 -6.94 -3.31 -27.51
C ILE A 223 -8.29 -3.80 -28.06
N ASP A 224 -9.34 -3.75 -27.23
CA ASP A 224 -10.67 -4.26 -27.58
C ASP A 224 -11.54 -3.24 -28.34
N LYS A 225 -11.10 -1.99 -28.46
CA LYS A 225 -11.79 -0.96 -29.26
C LYS A 225 -11.70 -1.30 -30.74
N LYS A 226 -12.83 -1.70 -31.33
CA LYS A 226 -12.96 -1.78 -32.79
C LYS A 226 -13.02 -0.37 -33.38
N SER A 227 -12.22 -0.13 -34.42
CA SER A 227 -12.30 1.09 -35.21
C SER A 227 -13.64 1.15 -35.96
N LYS A 228 -14.26 2.33 -36.06
CA LYS A 228 -15.47 2.54 -36.87
C LYS A 228 -15.12 2.65 -38.35
N ILE A 229 -13.92 3.11 -38.66
CA ILE A 229 -13.36 3.16 -40.01
C ILE A 229 -12.23 2.15 -40.03
N ASP A 230 -12.51 0.98 -40.59
CA ASP A 230 -11.49 -0.06 -40.75
C ASP A 230 -10.44 0.46 -41.74
N ALA A 231 -9.18 0.54 -41.32
CA ALA A 231 -8.06 0.82 -42.20
C ALA A 231 -7.63 -0.49 -42.88
N THR A 232 -8.58 -1.14 -43.55
CA THR A 232 -8.36 -2.29 -44.43
C THR A 232 -9.22 -2.14 -45.69
#